data_AF-A0A345RD31-F1
#
_entry.id   AF-A0A345RD31-F1
#
_cell.length_a   1.000
_cell.length_b   1.000
_cell.length_c   1.000
_cell.angle_alpha   90.00
_cell.angle_beta   90.00
_cell.angle_gamma   90.00
#
_symmetry.space_group_name_H-M   'P 1'
#
loop_
_entity.id
_entity.type
_entity.pdbx_description
1 polymer ?
#
loop_
_entity_poly.entity_id
_entity_poly.type
_entity_poly.pdbx_seq_one_letter_code
_entity_poly.pdbx_strand_id
1 'polypeptide(L)'
;MAEGKPHEEVQLTGGIRENDAKGRHTTTSRSLHAIQGGGWVIDTPGMRTLHVSDVSTGLDILFSEISELAVKCHFRDCTHGHEPGCAVQVAVAAGKLDSARLGRWRKLREENRDNTPTETGPRGNKIAKARGKRR
;
A
#
# COMPACT_ATOMS: atom_id res chain seq x y z
N MET A 1 45.53 -1.78 11.72
CA MET A 1 44.60 -2.60 12.51
C MET A 1 43.57 -1.63 13.05
N ALA A 2 42.40 -1.56 12.41
CA ALA A 2 41.36 -0.61 12.80
C ALA A 2 40.46 -1.27 13.84
N GLU A 3 40.58 -0.84 15.09
CA GLU A 3 39.73 -1.26 16.19
C GLU A 3 38.27 -0.87 15.89
N GLY A 4 37.44 -1.89 15.65
CA GLY A 4 36.00 -1.73 15.47
C GLY A 4 35.36 -1.31 16.80
N LYS A 5 34.73 -0.13 16.79
CA LYS A 5 33.92 0.39 17.90
C LYS A 5 32.77 -0.59 18.20
N PRO A 6 32.46 -0.90 19.47
CA PRO A 6 31.34 -1.76 19.80
C PRO A 6 30.04 -1.00 19.50
N HIS A 7 29.33 -1.40 18.44
CA HIS A 7 27.98 -0.94 18.15
C HIS A 7 26.99 -1.83 18.88
N GLU A 8 26.92 -1.74 20.20
CA GLU A 8 26.02 -2.56 21.01
C GLU A 8 25.15 -1.68 21.93
N GLU A 9 24.50 -0.67 21.35
CA GLU A 9 23.37 -0.04 22.01
C GLU A 9 22.13 -0.86 21.66
N VAL A 10 21.81 -1.83 22.52
CA VAL A 10 20.66 -2.72 22.36
C VAL A 10 19.39 -1.89 22.31
N GLN A 11 18.57 -2.08 21.28
CA GLN A 11 17.30 -1.38 21.18
C GLN A 11 16.38 -1.73 22.35
N LEU A 12 15.75 -0.69 22.92
CA LEU A 12 14.76 -0.85 23.98
C LEU A 12 13.52 -1.58 23.42
N THR A 13 13.15 -2.67 24.07
CA THR A 13 11.92 -3.42 23.79
C THR A 13 10.88 -3.18 24.88
N GLY A 14 9.60 -3.11 24.50
CA GLY A 14 8.48 -3.04 25.45
C GLY A 14 7.71 -4.35 25.54
N GLY A 15 7.01 -4.57 26.66
CA GLY A 15 6.07 -5.68 26.82
C GLY A 15 4.79 -5.53 25.97
N ILE A 16 4.06 -6.63 25.81
CA ILE A 16 2.73 -6.66 25.18
C ILE A 16 1.64 -6.77 26.25
N ARG A 17 0.45 -6.27 25.97
CA ARG A 17 -0.71 -6.49 26.84
C ARG A 17 -1.25 -7.91 26.64
N GLU A 18 -1.48 -8.66 27.71
CA GLU A 18 -1.88 -10.08 27.66
C GLU A 18 -3.28 -10.31 27.06
N ASN A 19 -4.21 -9.37 27.28
CA ASN A 19 -5.60 -9.52 26.84
C ASN A 19 -5.82 -9.38 25.32
N ASP A 20 -4.97 -8.60 24.63
CA ASP A 20 -5.16 -8.32 23.19
C ASP A 20 -3.90 -8.49 22.34
N ALA A 21 -2.81 -8.98 22.95
CA ALA A 21 -1.49 -9.16 22.33
C ALA A 21 -0.93 -7.90 21.63
N LYS A 22 -1.43 -6.70 21.97
CA LYS A 22 -0.93 -5.45 21.38
C LYS A 22 0.16 -4.84 22.27
N GLY A 23 1.29 -4.51 21.64
CA GLY A 23 2.38 -3.75 22.23
C GLY A 23 2.36 -2.26 21.85
N ARG A 24 3.26 -1.49 22.47
CA ARG A 24 3.54 -0.09 22.10
C ARG A 24 4.86 -0.04 21.35
N HIS A 25 4.89 0.62 20.19
CA HIS A 25 6.14 0.87 19.48
C HIS A 25 7.13 1.59 20.40
N THR A 26 8.25 0.92 20.68
CA THR A 26 9.31 1.39 21.58
C THR A 26 10.43 2.05 20.78
N THR A 27 10.66 1.58 19.54
CA THR A 27 11.54 2.18 18.54
C THR A 27 11.03 3.56 18.12
N THR A 28 11.81 4.61 18.40
CA THR A 28 11.47 6.02 18.09
C THR A 28 12.32 6.64 16.99
N SER A 29 13.46 6.04 16.65
CA SER A 29 14.36 6.48 15.59
C SER A 29 14.70 5.32 14.65
N ARG A 30 15.13 5.64 13.43
CA ARG A 30 15.67 4.63 12.49
C ARG A 30 17.10 4.29 12.87
N SER A 31 17.45 3.03 12.84
CA SER A 31 18.80 2.53 13.14
C SER A 31 19.24 1.51 12.10
N LEU A 32 20.56 1.34 11.97
CA LEU A 32 21.18 0.46 10.99
C LEU A 32 22.17 -0.45 11.71
N HIS A 33 21.99 -1.76 11.62
CA HIS A 33 22.76 -2.76 12.35
C HIS A 33 23.47 -3.70 11.38
N ALA A 34 24.77 -3.92 11.57
CA ALA A 34 25.53 -4.91 10.80
C ALA A 34 25.26 -6.31 11.36
N ILE A 35 25.09 -7.30 10.48
CA ILE A 35 24.87 -8.70 10.89
C ILE A 35 26.20 -9.47 10.76
N GLN A 36 26.48 -10.37 11.73
CA GLN A 36 27.55 -11.35 11.58
C GLN A 36 27.30 -12.22 10.34
N GLY A 37 28.27 -12.26 9.44
CA GLY A 37 28.14 -12.91 8.12
C GLY A 37 27.86 -11.94 6.96
N GLY A 38 27.72 -10.65 7.23
CA GLY A 38 27.53 -9.59 6.23
C GLY A 38 26.06 -9.18 6.05
N GLY A 39 25.86 -8.03 5.42
CA GLY A 39 24.53 -7.40 5.28
C GLY A 39 24.18 -6.46 6.42
N TRP A 40 23.04 -5.78 6.27
CA TRP A 40 22.57 -4.75 7.20
C TRP A 40 21.07 -4.90 7.46
N VAL A 41 20.66 -4.70 8.72
CA VAL A 41 19.26 -4.56 9.12
C VAL A 41 18.97 -3.08 9.34
N ILE A 42 17.94 -2.58 8.67
CA ILE A 42 17.33 -1.29 9.01
C ILE A 42 16.17 -1.59 9.94
N ASP A 43 16.23 -1.08 11.16
CA ASP A 43 15.05 -1.04 12.02
C ASP A 43 14.46 0.37 12.02
N THR A 44 13.14 0.44 11.89
CA THR A 44 12.40 1.71 11.80
C THR A 44 11.23 1.72 12.77
N PRO A 45 10.85 2.89 13.31
CA PRO A 45 9.65 3.02 14.13
C PRO A 45 8.42 2.45 13.42
N GLY A 46 7.57 1.75 14.19
CA GLY A 46 6.31 1.24 13.66
C GLY A 46 5.40 2.37 13.19
N MET A 47 4.90 2.23 11.97
CA MET A 47 3.92 3.13 11.37
C MET A 47 2.49 2.76 11.78
N ARG A 48 1.72 3.73 12.28
CA ARG A 48 0.31 3.50 12.69
C ARG A 48 -0.67 3.69 11.55
N THR A 49 -0.36 4.60 10.63
CA THR A 49 -1.19 4.90 9.46
C THR A 49 -0.30 5.37 8.34
N LEU A 50 -0.54 4.87 7.13
CA LEU A 50 0.01 5.41 5.91
C LEU A 50 -1.07 6.23 5.21
N HIS A 51 -0.85 7.53 5.07
CA HIS A 51 -1.62 8.33 4.12
C HIS A 51 -0.95 8.21 2.75
N VAL A 52 -1.44 7.27 1.95
CA VAL A 52 -0.97 7.08 0.58
C VAL A 52 -2.01 7.68 -0.37
N SER A 53 -1.62 8.73 -1.07
CA SER A 53 -2.41 9.38 -2.11
C SER A 53 -1.73 9.22 -3.47
N ASP A 54 -2.52 9.33 -4.55
CA ASP A 54 -2.01 9.24 -5.94
C ASP A 54 -1.24 7.94 -6.28
N VAL A 55 -1.70 6.78 -5.79
CA VAL A 55 -1.09 5.47 -6.05
C VAL A 55 -1.85 4.59 -7.02
N SER A 56 -2.69 5.16 -7.88
CA SER A 56 -3.40 4.42 -8.94
C SER A 56 -2.46 3.51 -9.75
N THR A 57 -1.31 4.05 -10.19
CA THR A 57 -0.28 3.28 -10.91
C THR A 57 0.29 2.13 -10.07
N GLY A 58 0.49 2.35 -8.77
CA GLY A 58 1.00 1.33 -7.86
C GLY A 58 -0.01 0.20 -7.63
N LEU A 59 -1.30 0.53 -7.58
CA LEU A 59 -2.37 -0.45 -7.50
C LEU A 59 -2.48 -1.28 -8.78
N ASP A 60 -2.35 -0.65 -9.95
CA ASP A 60 -2.35 -1.37 -11.23
C ASP A 60 -1.18 -2.35 -11.35
N ILE A 61 0.00 -2.01 -10.79
CA ILE A 61 1.15 -2.92 -10.77
C ILE A 61 0.95 -4.05 -9.75
N LEU A 62 0.50 -3.72 -8.53
CA LEU A 62 0.35 -4.70 -7.45
C LEU A 62 -0.76 -5.73 -7.73
N PHE A 63 -1.78 -5.32 -8.47
CA PHE A 63 -2.94 -6.14 -8.84
C PHE A 63 -3.08 -6.23 -10.36
N SER A 64 -1.96 -6.46 -11.06
CA SER A 64 -1.92 -6.49 -12.52
C SER A 64 -2.90 -7.50 -13.11
N GLU A 65 -3.11 -8.64 -12.45
CA GLU A 65 -4.09 -9.63 -12.87
C GLU A 65 -5.53 -9.09 -12.93
N ILE A 66 -5.87 -8.13 -12.05
CA ILE A 66 -7.18 -7.46 -12.04
C ILE A 66 -7.23 -6.44 -13.18
N SER A 67 -6.20 -5.61 -13.32
CA SER A 67 -6.15 -4.57 -14.37
C SER A 67 -6.14 -5.18 -15.78
N GLU A 68 -5.47 -6.32 -15.99
CA GLU A 68 -5.49 -7.07 -17.25
C GLU A 68 -6.86 -7.67 -17.58
N LEU A 69 -7.58 -8.18 -16.58
CA LEU A 69 -8.95 -8.67 -16.73
C LEU A 69 -9.95 -7.52 -16.93
N ALA A 70 -9.71 -6.37 -16.31
CA ALA A 70 -10.59 -5.21 -16.39
C ALA A 70 -10.80 -4.72 -17.83
N VAL A 71 -9.78 -4.80 -18.69
CA VAL A 71 -9.85 -4.43 -20.11
C VAL A 71 -10.87 -5.28 -20.89
N LYS A 72 -11.18 -6.49 -20.39
CA LYS A 72 -12.16 -7.41 -21.00
C LYS A 72 -13.57 -7.26 -20.44
N CYS A 73 -13.80 -6.30 -19.53
CA CYS A 73 -15.13 -6.03 -19.01
C CYS A 73 -16.02 -5.42 -20.08
N HIS A 74 -17.32 -5.72 -20.01
CA HIS A 74 -18.31 -5.14 -20.91
C HIS A 74 -18.39 -3.61 -20.78
N PHE A 75 -18.29 -3.09 -19.55
CA PHE A 75 -18.33 -1.66 -19.25
C PHE A 75 -16.94 -1.09 -19.00
N ARG A 76 -16.70 0.14 -19.49
CA ARG A 76 -15.41 0.84 -19.32
C ARG A 76 -15.20 1.38 -17.91
N ASP A 77 -16.28 1.67 -17.20
CA ASP A 77 -16.33 2.20 -15.84
C ASP A 77 -16.69 1.12 -14.80
N CYS A 78 -16.44 -0.15 -15.13
CA CYS A 78 -16.73 -1.27 -14.25
C CYS A 78 -15.99 -1.12 -12.89
N THR A 79 -16.74 -1.17 -11.80
CA THR A 79 -16.28 -1.26 -10.41
C THR A 79 -15.87 -2.69 -10.04
N HIS A 80 -16.15 -3.64 -10.94
CA HIS A 80 -15.98 -5.07 -10.78
C HIS A 80 -16.81 -5.66 -9.64
N GLY A 81 -17.81 -4.95 -9.12
CA GLY A 81 -18.63 -5.33 -7.99
C GLY A 81 -19.72 -6.33 -8.35
N HIS A 82 -20.65 -5.91 -9.21
CA HIS A 82 -21.90 -6.61 -9.48
C HIS A 82 -22.35 -6.46 -10.96
N GLU A 83 -21.52 -5.83 -11.78
CA GLU A 83 -21.86 -5.52 -13.16
C GLU A 83 -21.94 -6.77 -14.03
N PRO A 84 -22.96 -6.87 -14.90
CA PRO A 84 -23.05 -7.98 -15.85
C PRO A 84 -21.90 -7.91 -16.86
N GLY A 85 -21.36 -9.06 -17.25
CA GLY A 85 -20.23 -9.13 -18.18
C GLY A 85 -18.89 -8.64 -17.60
N CYS A 86 -18.75 -8.58 -16.27
CA CYS A 86 -17.48 -8.28 -15.61
C CYS A 86 -16.52 -9.48 -15.71
N ALA A 87 -15.48 -9.36 -16.53
CA ALA A 87 -14.46 -10.41 -16.71
C ALA A 87 -13.71 -10.75 -15.41
N VAL A 88 -13.54 -9.77 -14.52
CA VAL A 88 -12.94 -9.97 -13.19
C VAL A 88 -13.81 -10.89 -12.33
N GLN A 89 -15.13 -10.65 -12.28
CA GLN A 89 -16.06 -11.51 -11.53
C GLN A 89 -16.17 -12.91 -12.13
N VAL A 90 -16.12 -13.03 -13.46
CA VAL A 90 -16.05 -14.33 -14.13
C VAL A 90 -14.78 -15.10 -13.72
N ALA A 91 -13.62 -14.41 -13.65
CA ALA A 91 -12.38 -15.03 -13.19
C ALA A 91 -12.44 -15.49 -11.72
N VAL A 92 -13.11 -14.72 -10.86
CA VAL A 92 -13.37 -15.12 -9.46
C VAL A 92 -14.26 -16.35 -9.40
N ALA A 93 -15.38 -16.36 -10.13
CA ALA A 93 -16.29 -17.51 -10.19
C ALA A 93 -15.61 -18.77 -10.74
N ALA A 94 -14.64 -18.61 -11.65
CA ALA A 94 -13.84 -19.70 -12.19
C ALA A 94 -12.63 -20.10 -11.32
N GLY A 95 -12.42 -19.47 -10.15
CA GLY A 95 -11.30 -19.74 -9.24
C GLY A 95 -9.93 -19.28 -9.76
N LYS A 96 -9.89 -18.50 -10.85
CA LYS A 96 -8.65 -17.96 -11.43
C LYS A 96 -8.17 -16.69 -10.70
N LEU A 97 -9.07 -16.02 -9.98
CA LEU A 97 -8.77 -14.89 -9.12
C LEU A 97 -9.36 -15.15 -7.74
N ASP A 98 -8.54 -15.02 -6.71
CA ASP A 98 -9.00 -15.14 -5.32
C ASP A 98 -9.97 -13.99 -4.96
N SER A 99 -11.09 -14.33 -4.33
CA SER A 99 -12.11 -13.34 -3.97
C SER A 99 -11.63 -12.36 -2.90
N ALA A 100 -10.79 -12.81 -1.96
CA ALA A 100 -10.20 -11.94 -0.95
C ALA A 100 -9.18 -10.99 -1.57
N ARG A 101 -8.48 -11.40 -2.64
CA ARG A 101 -7.60 -10.53 -3.43
C ARG A 101 -8.36 -9.40 -4.11
N LEU A 102 -9.50 -9.69 -4.75
CA LEU A 102 -10.39 -8.66 -5.31
C LEU A 102 -10.91 -7.72 -4.21
N GLY A 103 -11.26 -8.26 -3.03
CA GLY A 103 -11.66 -7.46 -1.87
C GLY A 103 -10.58 -6.47 -1.42
N ARG A 104 -9.32 -6.92 -1.32
CA ARG A 104 -8.18 -6.04 -0.96
C ARG A 104 -7.96 -4.94 -1.98
N TRP A 105 -8.04 -5.26 -3.28
CA TRP A 105 -7.91 -4.26 -4.35
C TRP A 105 -8.98 -3.18 -4.26
N ARG A 106 -10.25 -3.56 -4.08
CA ARG A 106 -11.36 -2.59 -3.95
C ARG A 106 -11.15 -1.65 -2.76
N LYS A 107 -10.78 -2.22 -1.61
CA LYS A 107 -10.50 -1.45 -0.39
C LYS A 107 -9.39 -0.43 -0.62
N LEU A 108 -8.25 -0.84 -1.18
CA LEU A 108 -7.14 0.07 -1.45
C LEU A 108 -7.47 1.13 -2.51
N ARG A 109 -8.27 0.78 -3.52
CA ARG A 109 -8.73 1.74 -4.54
C ARG A 109 -9.65 2.81 -3.92
N GLU A 110 -10.54 2.41 -3.01
CA GLU A 110 -11.39 3.32 -2.26
C GLU A 110 -10.56 4.23 -1.33
N GLU A 111 -9.67 3.65 -0.52
CA GLU A 111 -8.76 4.42 0.33
C GLU A 111 -7.90 5.40 -0.48
N ASN A 112 -7.41 4.99 -1.67
CA ASN A 112 -6.67 5.88 -2.55
C ASN A 112 -7.54 7.04 -3.07
N ARG A 113 -8.79 6.76 -3.47
CA ARG A 113 -9.74 7.80 -3.91
C ARG A 113 -9.99 8.81 -2.81
N ASP A 114 -10.21 8.34 -1.58
CA ASP A 114 -10.57 9.18 -0.44
C ASP A 114 -9.35 9.99 0.06
N ASN A 115 -8.15 9.42 -0.01
CA ASN A 115 -6.90 10.10 0.38
C ASN A 115 -6.36 11.04 -0.71
N THR A 116 -6.83 10.96 -1.95
CA THR A 116 -6.33 11.79 -3.07
C THR A 116 -7.19 13.06 -3.17
N PRO A 117 -6.66 14.25 -2.85
CA PRO A 117 -7.43 15.49 -2.88
C PRO A 117 -7.86 15.80 -4.31
N THR A 118 -9.16 16.03 -4.54
CA THR A 118 -9.65 16.61 -5.78
C THR A 118 -9.54 18.14 -5.70
N GLU A 119 -8.67 18.75 -6.50
CA GLU A 119 -8.60 20.21 -6.60
C GLU A 119 -9.90 20.75 -7.22
N THR A 120 -10.74 21.38 -6.40
CA THR A 120 -11.90 22.14 -6.85
C THR A 120 -11.49 23.58 -7.14
N GLY A 121 -11.72 24.04 -8.36
CA GLY A 121 -11.49 25.42 -8.76
C GLY A 121 -12.39 26.43 -8.04
N PRO A 122 -12.20 27.73 -8.27
CA PRO A 122 -12.89 28.82 -7.55
C PRO A 122 -14.42 28.79 -7.64
N ARG A 123 -14.99 28.00 -8.56
CA ARG A 123 -16.43 27.83 -8.78
C ARG A 123 -16.93 26.40 -8.48
N GLY A 124 -16.14 25.58 -7.78
CA GLY A 124 -16.48 24.17 -7.50
C GLY A 124 -16.25 23.21 -8.67
N ASN A 125 -15.76 23.68 -9.82
CA ASN A 125 -15.40 22.80 -10.94
C ASN A 125 -14.09 22.05 -10.66
N LYS A 126 -14.08 20.73 -10.86
CA LYS A 126 -12.87 19.89 -10.74
C LYS A 126 -11.83 20.37 -11.77
N ILE A 127 -10.66 20.85 -11.30
CA ILE A 127 -9.55 21.21 -12.18
C ILE A 127 -8.65 19.98 -12.30
N ALA A 128 -8.50 19.43 -13.51
CA ALA A 128 -7.51 18.40 -13.77
C ALA A 128 -6.11 19.01 -13.66
N LYS A 129 -5.31 18.53 -12.69
CA LYS A 129 -3.94 19.02 -12.50
C LYS A 129 -3.11 18.69 -13.74
N ALA A 130 -2.65 19.71 -14.44
CA ALA A 130 -1.81 19.51 -15.63
C ALA A 130 -0.56 18.72 -15.23
N ARG A 131 -0.38 17.54 -15.82
CA ARG A 131 0.79 16.67 -15.61
C ARG A 131 2.03 17.48 -15.96
N GLY A 132 2.75 17.97 -14.94
CA GLY A 132 3.94 18.78 -15.11
C GLY A 132 4.93 18.07 -16.03
N LYS A 133 5.22 18.69 -17.18
CA LYS A 133 6.28 18.26 -18.09
C LYS A 133 7.60 18.32 -17.31
N ARG A 134 8.11 17.16 -16.87
CA ARG A 134 9.49 17.07 -16.38
C ARG A 134 10.41 17.27 -17.58
N ARG A 135 11.31 18.23 -17.43
CA ARG A 135 12.26 18.72 -18.42
C ARG A 135 13.54 17.89 -18.36
#